data_AF-A0A2G1YKJ1-F1
#
_entry.id   AF-A0A2G1YKJ1-F1
#
_cell.length_a   1.000
_cell.length_b   1.000
_cell.length_c   1.000
_cell.angle_alpha   90.00
_cell.angle_beta   90.00
_cell.angle_gamma   90.00
#
_symmetry.space_group_name_H-M   'P 1'
#
loop_
_entity.id
_entity.type
_entity.pdbx_description
1 polymer ?
#
loop_
_entity_poly.entity_id
_entity_poly.type
_entity_poly.pdbx_seq_one_letter_code
_entity_poly.pdbx_strand_id
1 'polypeptide(L)'
;MSIGQGLRGSPASRPFEVARPQYGISSLLASLGNASFEGELSRLVTDMLGSNEMHIFRMPADRPAMIASISSDGTRAAERQSATYIDKRVWHFDPAMQSIAAETSPAPSIFRLNTCEPGSNELKSYYDAVDMRERVMVVGDGPEERMCLAVTRRGQAGHFPLEQEYRVPLLGELAFPLLMRHYSVAAEKRGLSRALTSLPLIERCLSLSGEIFPKREAEVAARIIYGVSAEGISLDLGIGIETVICYRRRFYQRFRISCFRELVVWYLELYGRVRGLVAEH
;
A
#
# COMPACT_ATOMS: atom_id res chain seq x y z
N MET A 1 10.58 -54.13 63.26
CA MET A 1 11.47 -52.97 63.06
C MET A 1 11.11 -52.34 61.72
N SER A 2 10.76 -51.05 61.75
CA SER A 2 10.14 -50.27 60.67
C SER A 2 11.01 -49.95 59.47
N ILE A 3 10.38 -50.01 58.29
CA ILE A 3 10.28 -49.04 57.18
C ILE A 3 11.28 -47.85 57.17
N GLY A 4 11.91 -47.60 56.01
CA GLY A 4 12.50 -46.29 55.69
C GLY A 4 13.17 -46.16 54.31
N GLN A 5 12.33 -45.89 53.30
CA GLN A 5 12.52 -45.07 52.08
C GLN A 5 13.92 -44.74 51.53
N GLY A 6 14.08 -44.99 50.22
CA GLY A 6 15.09 -44.36 49.35
C GLY A 6 14.53 -44.03 47.96
N LEU A 7 13.58 -43.09 47.88
CA LEU A 7 13.16 -42.47 46.61
C LEU A 7 14.29 -41.55 46.11
N ARG A 8 15.08 -42.01 45.13
CA ARG A 8 15.99 -41.12 44.38
C ARG A 8 15.22 -40.42 43.26
N GLY A 9 14.97 -39.13 43.51
CA GLY A 9 14.97 -38.01 42.56
C GLY A 9 14.44 -38.25 41.15
N SER A 10 13.21 -37.79 40.93
CA SER A 10 12.67 -37.44 39.61
C SER A 10 13.60 -36.43 38.90
N PRO A 11 13.84 -36.51 37.58
CA PRO A 11 14.64 -35.53 36.87
C PRO A 11 13.92 -34.19 36.89
N ALA A 12 14.60 -33.19 37.48
CA ALA A 12 14.12 -31.81 37.51
C ALA A 12 13.78 -31.34 36.09
N SER A 13 12.50 -30.99 35.89
CA SER A 13 11.99 -30.38 34.68
C SER A 13 12.75 -29.06 34.48
N ARG A 14 13.56 -28.96 33.42
CA ARG A 14 14.11 -27.65 33.00
C ARG A 14 12.92 -26.73 32.73
N PRO A 15 12.85 -25.51 33.29
CA PRO A 15 11.78 -24.59 32.95
C PRO A 15 11.89 -24.27 31.46
N PHE A 16 10.78 -24.38 30.74
CA PHE A 16 10.72 -24.01 29.33
C PHE A 16 11.11 -22.54 29.19
N GLU A 17 12.13 -22.26 28.39
CA GLU A 17 12.50 -20.90 28.03
C GLU A 17 11.48 -20.38 27.03
N VAL A 18 10.68 -19.38 27.45
CA VAL A 18 9.71 -18.74 26.56
C VAL A 18 10.49 -17.76 25.68
N ALA A 19 10.83 -18.21 24.47
CA ALA A 19 11.36 -17.33 23.45
C ALA A 19 10.27 -16.31 23.06
N ARG A 20 10.57 -15.03 23.27
CA ARG A 20 9.73 -13.93 22.77
C ARG A 20 10.20 -13.56 21.37
N PRO A 21 9.29 -13.26 20.43
CA PRO A 21 9.69 -12.77 19.12
C PRO A 21 10.56 -11.51 19.29
N GLN A 22 11.73 -11.51 18.66
CA GLN A 22 12.70 -10.39 18.72
C GLN A 22 12.18 -9.11 18.06
N TYR A 23 11.23 -9.25 17.13
CA TYR A 23 10.71 -8.16 16.33
C TYR A 23 9.19 -8.12 16.38
N GLY A 24 8.62 -6.92 16.33
CA GLY A 24 7.18 -6.65 16.38
C GLY A 24 6.36 -7.09 15.14
N ILE A 25 6.73 -8.19 14.48
CA ILE A 25 6.11 -8.67 13.23
C ILE A 25 4.60 -8.93 13.42
N SER A 26 4.19 -9.44 14.58
CA SER A 26 2.78 -9.67 14.89
C SER A 26 1.95 -8.38 14.84
N SER A 27 2.49 -7.28 15.39
CA SER A 27 1.84 -5.96 15.34
C SER A 27 1.76 -5.43 13.92
N LEU A 28 2.84 -5.59 13.14
CA LEU A 28 2.85 -5.21 11.73
C LEU A 28 1.79 -5.98 10.93
N LEU A 29 1.71 -7.30 11.09
CA LEU A 29 0.69 -8.12 10.42
C LEU A 29 -0.74 -7.72 10.83
N ALA A 30 -0.98 -7.48 12.13
CA ALA A 30 -2.28 -7.04 12.62
C ALA A 30 -2.70 -5.65 12.08
N SER A 31 -1.73 -4.82 11.72
CA SER A 31 -1.97 -3.48 11.16
C SER A 31 -2.20 -3.46 9.64
N LEU A 32 -2.10 -4.60 8.94
CA LEU A 32 -2.22 -4.68 7.49
C LEU A 32 -3.53 -4.04 6.97
N GLY A 33 -3.39 -3.12 6.01
CA GLY A 33 -4.52 -2.38 5.43
C GLY A 33 -5.20 -1.37 6.37
N ASN A 34 -4.58 -1.05 7.52
CA ASN A 34 -5.03 -0.05 8.49
C ASN A 34 -4.02 1.11 8.59
N ALA A 35 -4.45 2.27 9.08
CA ALA A 35 -3.63 3.49 9.11
C ALA A 35 -2.36 3.40 10.00
N SER A 36 -2.30 2.47 10.95
CA SER A 36 -1.13 2.29 11.82
C SER A 36 0.03 1.53 11.17
N PHE A 37 -0.17 0.94 9.99
CA PHE A 37 0.80 0.05 9.35
C PHE A 37 2.18 0.67 9.11
N GLU A 38 2.22 1.87 8.54
CA GLU A 38 3.49 2.52 8.20
C GLU A 38 4.31 2.82 9.46
N GLY A 39 3.64 3.12 10.57
CA GLY A 39 4.29 3.29 11.88
C GLY A 39 4.85 1.98 12.43
N GLU A 40 4.10 0.89 12.37
CA GLU A 40 4.59 -0.44 12.77
C GLU A 40 5.74 -0.91 11.88
N LEU A 41 5.69 -0.61 10.58
CA LEU A 41 6.76 -0.93 9.63
C LEU A 41 8.02 -0.15 9.96
N SER A 42 7.89 1.15 10.23
CA SER A 42 9.02 1.98 10.63
C SER A 42 9.69 1.44 11.89
N ARG A 43 8.92 1.00 12.89
CA ARG A 43 9.48 0.39 14.11
C ARG A 43 10.23 -0.90 13.80
N LEU A 44 9.63 -1.79 13.01
CA LEU A 44 10.29 -3.03 12.59
C LEU A 44 11.63 -2.75 11.89
N VAL A 45 11.65 -1.83 10.94
CA VAL A 45 12.87 -1.45 10.19
C VAL A 45 13.91 -0.83 11.12
N THR A 46 13.50 0.06 12.03
CA THR A 46 14.39 0.65 13.04
C THR A 46 14.95 -0.41 13.99
N ASP A 47 14.16 -1.39 14.43
CA ASP A 47 14.63 -2.46 15.31
C ASP A 47 15.61 -3.41 14.59
N MET A 48 15.37 -3.69 13.30
CA MET A 48 16.22 -4.57 12.50
C MET A 48 17.56 -3.91 12.16
N LEU A 49 17.53 -2.65 11.72
CA LEU A 49 18.67 -1.98 11.08
C LEU A 49 19.19 -0.76 11.85
N GLY A 50 18.46 -0.23 12.83
CA GLY A 50 18.81 1.03 13.48
C GLY A 50 18.65 2.24 12.55
N SER A 51 17.69 2.19 11.62
CA SER A 51 17.39 3.30 10.70
C SER A 51 16.79 4.50 11.44
N ASN A 52 17.13 5.70 10.95
CA ASN A 52 16.64 6.96 11.49
C ASN A 52 15.42 7.46 10.72
N GLU A 53 15.42 7.32 9.39
CA GLU A 53 14.31 7.72 8.54
C GLU A 53 13.91 6.60 7.59
N MET A 54 12.61 6.53 7.32
CA MET A 54 12.00 5.65 6.36
C MET A 54 11.16 6.48 5.38
N HIS A 55 11.29 6.18 4.10
CA HIS A 55 10.55 6.82 3.03
C HIS A 55 9.89 5.76 2.16
N ILE A 56 8.62 6.00 1.82
CA ILE A 56 7.86 5.17 0.89
C ILE A 56 7.41 6.08 -0.25
N PHE A 57 7.69 5.67 -1.48
CA PHE A 57 7.30 6.45 -2.66
C PHE A 57 7.01 5.56 -3.85
N ARG A 58 6.23 6.10 -4.78
CA ARG A 58 6.01 5.53 -6.11
C ARG A 58 6.95 6.17 -7.11
N MET A 59 7.23 5.44 -8.17
CA MET A 59 8.04 5.87 -9.29
C MET A 59 7.20 5.96 -10.55
N PRO A 60 6.39 7.01 -10.72
CA PRO A 60 5.84 7.34 -12.04
C PRO A 60 6.98 7.82 -12.95
N ALA A 61 6.74 7.81 -14.27
CA ALA A 61 7.78 8.09 -15.27
C ALA A 61 8.51 9.44 -15.08
N ASP A 62 7.82 10.45 -14.54
CA ASP A 62 8.31 11.84 -14.54
C ASP A 62 8.90 12.33 -13.23
N ARG A 63 8.47 11.80 -12.07
CA ARG A 63 8.86 12.35 -10.75
C ARG A 63 8.51 11.40 -9.60
N PRO A 64 9.42 11.09 -8.67
CA PRO A 64 9.08 10.30 -7.49
C PRO A 64 7.92 10.91 -6.69
N ALA A 65 6.89 10.12 -6.41
CA ALA A 65 5.71 10.53 -5.67
C ALA A 65 5.77 9.98 -4.24
N MET A 66 6.12 10.84 -3.28
CA MET A 66 6.20 10.48 -1.86
C MET A 66 4.83 10.06 -1.32
N ILE A 67 4.75 8.86 -0.75
CA ILE A 67 3.56 8.38 -0.04
C ILE A 67 3.71 8.65 1.45
N ALA A 68 4.86 8.26 2.03
CA ALA A 68 5.13 8.42 3.44
C ALA A 68 6.60 8.78 3.69
N SER A 69 6.86 9.49 4.77
CA SER A 69 8.19 9.83 5.27
C SER A 69 8.10 9.88 6.79
N ILE A 70 8.85 9.02 7.47
CA ILE A 70 8.71 8.77 8.91
C ILE A 70 10.10 8.82 9.55
N SER A 71 10.24 9.59 10.62
CA SER A 71 11.43 9.57 11.48
C SER A 71 11.18 8.71 12.71
N SER A 72 12.14 7.84 13.03
CA SER A 72 12.04 6.91 14.16
C SER A 72 12.07 7.59 15.53
N ASP A 73 12.63 8.80 15.60
CA ASP A 73 12.65 9.67 16.78
C ASP A 73 11.36 10.49 16.97
N GLY A 74 10.36 10.33 16.09
CA GLY A 74 9.10 11.07 16.13
C GLY A 74 9.22 12.53 15.67
N THR A 75 10.40 12.97 15.20
CA THR A 75 10.58 14.29 14.62
C THR A 75 10.04 14.35 13.19
N ARG A 76 10.05 15.54 12.58
CA ARG A 76 9.70 15.75 11.17
C ARG A 76 10.91 15.81 10.25
N ALA A 77 11.98 15.08 10.58
CA ALA A 77 13.22 15.14 9.81
C ALA A 77 13.06 14.47 8.44
N ALA A 78 12.39 13.31 8.39
CA ALA A 78 12.14 12.56 7.17
C ALA A 78 11.30 13.38 6.17
N GLU A 79 10.25 14.08 6.62
CA GLU A 79 9.41 14.89 5.75
C GLU A 79 10.17 16.11 5.21
N ARG A 80 11.01 16.75 6.03
CA ARG A 80 11.86 17.87 5.56
C ARG A 80 12.90 17.38 4.55
N GLN A 81 13.47 16.20 4.79
CA GLN A 81 14.42 15.56 3.91
C GLN A 81 13.78 15.23 2.55
N SER A 82 12.62 14.55 2.55
CA SER A 82 11.93 14.18 1.32
C SER A 82 11.38 15.40 0.57
N ALA A 83 10.86 16.42 1.26
CA ALA A 83 10.49 17.69 0.64
C ALA A 83 11.69 18.35 -0.05
N THR A 84 12.84 18.45 0.63
CA THR A 84 14.06 19.03 0.05
C THR A 84 14.54 18.24 -1.18
N TYR A 85 14.55 16.90 -1.09
CA TYR A 85 14.94 16.00 -2.17
C TYR A 85 14.08 16.22 -3.43
N ILE A 86 12.78 16.41 -3.23
CA ILE A 86 11.80 16.60 -4.28
C ILE A 86 11.84 18.02 -4.85
N ASP A 87 11.81 19.05 -4.01
CA ASP A 87 11.71 20.46 -4.41
C ASP A 87 12.98 20.94 -5.12
N LYS A 88 14.15 20.51 -4.63
CA LYS A 88 15.43 20.78 -5.29
C LYS A 88 15.73 19.83 -6.45
N ARG A 89 14.81 18.92 -6.79
CA ARG A 89 14.94 17.95 -7.87
C ARG A 89 16.20 17.10 -7.78
N VAL A 90 16.65 16.80 -6.55
CA VAL A 90 17.89 16.04 -6.29
C VAL A 90 17.85 14.68 -6.97
N TRP A 91 16.66 14.09 -7.11
CA TRP A 91 16.43 12.82 -7.80
C TRP A 91 16.90 12.79 -9.27
N HIS A 92 17.03 13.92 -9.96
CA HIS A 92 17.60 13.95 -11.31
C HIS A 92 19.10 13.59 -11.32
N PHE A 93 19.79 13.90 -10.24
CA PHE A 93 21.23 13.70 -10.08
C PHE A 93 21.54 12.40 -9.32
N ASP A 94 20.51 11.63 -8.97
CA ASP A 94 20.65 10.42 -8.17
C ASP A 94 20.78 9.20 -9.09
N PRO A 95 21.98 8.59 -9.21
CA PRO A 95 22.19 7.42 -10.06
C PRO A 95 21.36 6.22 -9.60
N ALA A 96 20.95 6.16 -8.33
CA ALA A 96 20.05 5.12 -7.85
C ALA A 96 18.71 5.16 -8.59
N MET A 97 18.21 6.34 -8.94
CA MET A 97 16.93 6.47 -9.67
C MET A 97 17.06 5.86 -11.07
N GLN A 98 18.21 6.01 -11.72
CA GLN A 98 18.48 5.39 -13.03
C GLN A 98 18.59 3.87 -12.89
N SER A 99 19.33 3.37 -11.90
CA SER A 99 19.44 1.93 -11.63
C SER A 99 18.08 1.30 -11.29
N ILE A 100 17.26 2.00 -10.49
CA ILE A 100 15.89 1.60 -10.14
C ILE A 100 14.99 1.58 -11.37
N ALA A 101 15.11 2.54 -12.28
CA ALA A 101 14.33 2.57 -13.51
C ALA A 101 14.74 1.42 -14.46
N ALA A 102 16.02 1.08 -14.52
CA ALA A 102 16.55 0.01 -15.36
C ALA A 102 16.35 -1.40 -14.78
N GLU A 103 16.02 -1.53 -13.49
CA GLU A 103 15.75 -2.81 -12.84
C GLU A 103 14.51 -3.48 -13.46
N THR A 104 14.60 -4.78 -13.75
CA THR A 104 13.51 -5.56 -14.38
C THR A 104 13.19 -6.85 -13.64
N SER A 105 13.86 -7.11 -12.52
CA SER A 105 13.60 -8.28 -11.69
C SER A 105 12.13 -8.33 -11.21
N PRO A 106 11.47 -9.50 -11.32
CA PRO A 106 10.12 -9.69 -10.76
C PRO A 106 10.13 -9.81 -9.23
N ALA A 107 11.29 -10.13 -8.63
CA ALA A 107 11.48 -10.14 -7.18
C ALA A 107 12.01 -8.77 -6.69
N PRO A 108 11.71 -8.37 -5.44
CA PRO A 108 12.23 -7.11 -4.90
C PRO A 108 13.76 -7.03 -4.96
N SER A 109 14.29 -5.96 -5.54
CA SER A 109 15.72 -5.68 -5.62
C SER A 109 16.15 -4.74 -4.50
N ILE A 110 17.34 -4.96 -3.96
CA ILE A 110 17.92 -4.13 -2.88
C ILE A 110 19.13 -3.37 -3.44
N PHE A 111 19.08 -2.04 -3.31
CA PHE A 111 20.15 -1.12 -3.65
C PHE A 111 20.74 -0.53 -2.37
N ARG A 112 22.03 -0.73 -2.16
CA ARG A 112 22.77 -0.15 -1.03
C ARG A 112 23.67 0.96 -1.55
N LEU A 113 23.50 2.16 -1.02
CA LEU A 113 24.24 3.34 -1.44
C LEU A 113 25.08 3.87 -0.29
N ASN A 114 26.38 3.95 -0.56
CA ASN A 114 27.32 4.67 0.28
C ASN A 114 27.26 6.15 -0.08
N THR A 115 26.75 6.99 0.83
CA THR A 115 26.60 8.42 0.55
C THR A 115 27.93 9.18 0.64
N CYS A 116 29.00 8.56 1.14
CA CYS A 116 30.35 9.13 1.15
C CYS A 116 31.00 9.16 -0.24
N GLU A 117 30.48 8.37 -1.20
CA GLU A 117 30.93 8.36 -2.59
C GLU A 117 29.77 8.77 -3.52
N PRO A 118 29.26 10.01 -3.40
CA PRO A 118 28.14 10.46 -4.21
C PRO A 118 28.58 10.65 -5.67
N GLY A 119 27.73 10.23 -6.60
CA GLY A 119 27.97 10.38 -8.04
C GLY A 119 27.90 11.82 -8.57
N SER A 120 27.55 12.81 -7.73
CA SER A 120 27.44 14.23 -8.09
C SER A 120 27.65 15.15 -6.88
N ASN A 121 28.00 16.41 -7.13
CA ASN A 121 28.18 17.42 -6.09
C ASN A 121 26.84 17.85 -5.46
N GLU A 122 25.76 17.81 -6.23
CA GLU A 122 24.39 18.07 -5.80
C GLU A 122 23.95 17.02 -4.77
N LEU A 123 24.21 15.74 -5.06
CA LEU A 123 23.96 14.66 -4.11
C LEU A 123 24.81 14.78 -2.86
N LYS A 124 26.11 15.08 -3.01
CA LYS A 124 27.00 15.30 -1.87
C LYS A 124 26.45 16.38 -0.95
N SER A 125 26.12 17.54 -1.52
CA SER A 125 25.60 18.69 -0.78
C SER A 125 24.28 18.35 -0.07
N TYR A 126 23.43 17.55 -0.72
CA TYR A 126 22.19 17.07 -0.11
C TYR A 126 22.47 16.11 1.06
N TYR A 127 23.31 15.10 0.87
CA TYR A 127 23.64 14.12 1.91
C TYR A 127 24.31 14.77 3.13
N ASP A 128 25.25 15.70 2.91
CA ASP A 128 25.90 16.45 3.98
C ASP A 128 24.89 17.32 4.75
N ALA A 129 23.95 17.97 4.04
CA ALA A 129 22.95 18.84 4.67
C ALA A 129 21.93 18.08 5.55
N VAL A 130 21.66 16.81 5.26
CA VAL A 130 20.74 15.96 6.03
C VAL A 130 21.45 14.93 6.91
N ASP A 131 22.79 15.02 6.99
CA ASP A 131 23.68 14.08 7.73
C ASP A 131 23.45 12.60 7.37
N MET A 132 23.19 12.29 6.10
CA MET A 132 22.95 10.91 5.64
C MET A 132 24.26 10.19 5.34
N ARG A 133 24.50 9.03 5.95
CA ARG A 133 25.70 8.20 5.73
C ARG A 133 25.48 6.95 4.91
N GLU A 134 24.28 6.42 5.00
CA GLU A 134 23.94 5.19 4.34
C GLU A 134 22.47 5.20 3.96
N ARG A 135 22.20 4.72 2.75
CA ARG A 135 20.84 4.57 2.25
C ARG A 135 20.68 3.18 1.67
N VAL A 136 19.69 2.46 2.15
CA VAL A 136 19.25 1.20 1.56
C VAL A 136 17.88 1.40 0.95
N MET A 137 17.70 0.91 -0.26
CA MET A 137 16.46 1.04 -1.00
C MET A 137 16.02 -0.35 -1.44
N VAL A 138 14.78 -0.70 -1.14
CA VAL A 138 14.13 -1.87 -1.74
C VAL A 138 13.15 -1.36 -2.77
N VAL A 139 13.17 -1.99 -3.93
CA VAL A 139 12.27 -1.65 -5.03
C VAL A 139 11.62 -2.90 -5.57
N GLY A 140 10.37 -2.77 -6.00
CA GLY A 140 9.64 -3.82 -6.68
C GLY A 140 8.33 -3.30 -7.23
N ASP A 141 7.68 -4.14 -8.01
CA ASP A 141 6.46 -3.75 -8.71
C ASP A 141 5.27 -3.70 -7.75
N GLY A 142 4.51 -2.60 -7.84
CA GLY A 142 3.28 -2.40 -7.07
C GLY A 142 2.02 -2.52 -7.91
N PRO A 143 0.84 -2.32 -7.27
CA PRO A 143 -0.45 -2.50 -7.93
C PRO A 143 -0.69 -1.60 -9.14
N GLU A 144 -0.05 -0.44 -9.18
CA GLU A 144 -0.22 0.59 -10.21
C GLU A 144 1.14 0.98 -10.80
N GLU A 145 2.14 1.19 -9.94
CA GLU A 145 3.47 1.65 -10.29
C GLU A 145 4.51 0.94 -9.43
N ARG A 146 5.77 1.02 -9.87
CA ARG A 146 6.91 0.58 -9.07
C ARG A 146 6.95 1.38 -7.76
N MET A 147 7.13 0.65 -6.66
CA MET A 147 7.21 1.22 -5.33
C MET A 147 8.60 1.06 -4.76
N CYS A 148 9.00 2.01 -3.93
CA CYS A 148 10.27 1.98 -3.25
C CYS A 148 10.10 2.21 -1.75
N LEU A 149 10.82 1.40 -0.97
CA LEU A 149 11.06 1.58 0.45
C LEU A 149 12.52 2.00 0.62
N ALA A 150 12.77 3.25 1.00
CA ALA A 150 14.10 3.73 1.31
C ALA A 150 14.25 3.92 2.82
N VAL A 151 15.37 3.46 3.35
CA VAL A 151 15.73 3.58 4.77
C VAL A 151 17.09 4.26 4.86
N THR A 152 17.23 5.24 5.74
CA THR A 152 18.46 6.01 5.88
C THR A 152 18.98 5.98 7.30
N ARG A 153 20.29 6.17 7.39
CA ARG A 153 21.01 6.25 8.66
C ARG A 153 21.84 7.53 8.73
N ARG A 154 21.78 8.19 9.88
CA ARG A 154 22.50 9.44 10.15
C ARG A 154 23.96 9.21 10.55
N GLY A 155 24.77 10.25 10.37
CA GLY A 155 26.17 10.38 10.80
C GLY A 155 26.51 9.75 12.14
N GLN A 156 25.75 10.12 13.16
CA GLN A 156 26.04 9.73 14.55
C GLN A 156 25.85 8.23 14.83
N ALA A 157 25.12 7.51 13.98
CA ALA A 157 24.89 6.08 14.14
C ALA A 157 25.93 5.20 13.41
N GLY A 158 26.76 5.78 12.54
CA GLY A 158 27.78 5.05 11.75
C GLY A 158 27.19 4.15 10.65
N HIS A 159 28.04 3.32 10.02
CA HIS A 159 27.63 2.32 9.02
C HIS A 159 26.94 1.12 9.67
N PHE A 160 26.04 0.42 8.93
CA PHE A 160 25.48 -0.85 9.42
C PHE A 160 26.61 -1.80 9.82
N PRO A 161 26.63 -2.29 11.08
CA PRO A 161 27.57 -3.32 11.51
C PRO A 161 27.53 -4.52 10.55
N LEU A 162 28.66 -5.20 10.34
CA LEU A 162 28.71 -6.47 9.58
C LEU A 162 27.70 -7.50 10.13
N GLU A 163 27.46 -7.48 11.43
CA GLU A 163 26.42 -8.28 12.13
C GLU A 163 24.97 -7.84 11.84
N GLN A 164 24.75 -6.83 11.02
CA GLN A 164 23.42 -6.42 10.54
C GLN A 164 23.30 -6.57 9.01
N GLU A 165 24.39 -6.93 8.32
CA GLU A 165 24.40 -7.15 6.88
C GLU A 165 23.46 -8.29 6.47
N TYR A 166 23.35 -9.34 7.28
CA TYR A 166 22.38 -10.43 7.06
C TYR A 166 20.92 -9.99 7.27
N ARG A 167 20.67 -8.81 7.87
CA ARG A 167 19.31 -8.29 8.09
C ARG A 167 18.81 -7.43 6.95
N VAL A 168 19.71 -6.89 6.13
CA VAL A 168 19.33 -6.09 4.95
C VAL A 168 18.45 -6.89 3.98
N PRO A 169 18.75 -8.16 3.66
CA PRO A 169 17.85 -9.01 2.86
C PRO A 169 16.42 -9.12 3.41
N LEU A 170 16.23 -9.05 4.74
CA LEU A 170 14.89 -9.09 5.36
C LEU A 170 14.01 -7.90 4.95
N LEU A 171 14.59 -6.79 4.51
CA LEU A 171 13.80 -5.71 3.91
C LEU A 171 13.11 -6.16 2.62
N GLY A 172 13.82 -6.90 1.77
CA GLY A 172 13.30 -7.42 0.52
C GLY A 172 12.39 -8.64 0.69
N GLU A 173 12.72 -9.53 1.63
CA GLU A 173 12.01 -10.80 1.81
C GLU A 173 10.78 -10.69 2.72
N LEU A 174 10.76 -9.72 3.64
CA LEU A 174 9.68 -9.57 4.63
C LEU A 174 9.02 -8.18 4.57
N ALA A 175 9.80 -7.11 4.77
CA ALA A 175 9.23 -5.77 4.95
C ALA A 175 8.52 -5.26 3.69
N PHE A 176 9.17 -5.41 2.53
CA PHE A 176 8.65 -4.91 1.26
C PHE A 176 7.41 -5.68 0.77
N PRO A 177 7.34 -7.03 0.78
CA PRO A 177 6.12 -7.75 0.45
C PRO A 177 4.92 -7.37 1.33
N LEU A 178 5.15 -7.15 2.63
CA LEU A 178 4.10 -6.69 3.54
C LEU A 178 3.63 -5.27 3.20
N LEU A 179 4.56 -4.38 2.86
CA LEU A 179 4.26 -3.04 2.36
C LEU A 179 3.39 -3.09 1.08
N MET A 180 3.78 -3.93 0.12
CA MET A 180 3.03 -4.11 -1.12
C MET A 180 1.63 -4.64 -0.86
N ARG A 181 1.51 -5.64 0.03
CA ARG A 181 0.21 -6.18 0.43
C ARG A 181 -0.65 -5.15 1.14
N HIS A 182 -0.06 -4.32 2.02
CA HIS A 182 -0.78 -3.24 2.69
C HIS A 182 -1.43 -2.29 1.69
N TYR A 183 -0.68 -1.79 0.70
CA TYR A 183 -1.22 -0.88 -0.30
C TYR A 183 -2.20 -1.54 -1.26
N SER A 184 -2.00 -2.82 -1.60
CA SER A 184 -2.98 -3.61 -2.36
C SER A 184 -4.33 -3.68 -1.64
N VAL A 185 -4.34 -4.04 -0.34
CA VAL A 185 -5.57 -4.11 0.47
C VAL A 185 -6.20 -2.72 0.62
N ALA A 186 -5.41 -1.67 0.84
CA ALA A 186 -5.91 -0.31 0.93
C ALA A 186 -6.55 0.16 -0.40
N ALA A 187 -5.92 -0.15 -1.53
CA ALA A 187 -6.44 0.16 -2.86
C ALA A 187 -7.73 -0.61 -3.18
N GLU A 188 -7.83 -1.88 -2.79
CA GLU A 188 -9.07 -2.67 -2.92
C GLU A 188 -10.23 -2.05 -2.14
N LYS A 189 -10.02 -1.69 -0.86
CA LYS A 189 -11.04 -1.02 -0.03
C LYS A 189 -11.50 0.29 -0.68
N ARG A 190 -10.56 1.12 -1.15
CA ARG A 190 -10.88 2.39 -1.84
C ARG A 190 -11.62 2.16 -3.15
N GLY A 191 -11.22 1.15 -3.93
CA GLY A 191 -11.86 0.77 -5.19
C GLY A 191 -13.32 0.37 -5.00
N LEU A 192 -13.62 -0.47 -4.01
CA LEU A 192 -14.98 -0.87 -3.66
C LEU A 192 -15.83 0.32 -3.20
N SER A 193 -15.29 1.19 -2.36
CA SER A 193 -15.98 2.42 -1.97
C SER A 193 -16.30 3.27 -3.19
N ARG A 194 -15.31 3.52 -4.04
CA ARG A 194 -15.47 4.34 -5.25
C ARG A 194 -16.49 3.74 -6.23
N ALA A 195 -16.53 2.41 -6.36
CA ALA A 195 -17.50 1.71 -7.21
C ALA A 195 -18.95 2.08 -6.87
N LEU A 196 -19.26 2.29 -5.59
CA LEU A 196 -20.62 2.65 -5.16
C LEU A 196 -20.84 4.16 -5.05
N THR A 197 -19.77 4.95 -4.90
CA THR A 197 -19.87 6.39 -4.65
C THR A 197 -19.41 7.26 -5.82
N SER A 198 -19.27 6.72 -7.03
CA SER A 198 -18.90 7.48 -8.22
C SER A 198 -19.85 7.17 -9.37
N LEU A 199 -20.81 8.07 -9.62
CA LEU A 199 -21.76 7.93 -10.73
C LEU A 199 -21.07 7.73 -12.10
N PRO A 200 -20.03 8.51 -12.47
CA PRO A 200 -19.31 8.27 -13.73
C PRO A 200 -18.67 6.88 -13.82
N LEU A 201 -18.16 6.37 -12.69
CA LEU A 201 -17.58 5.03 -12.63
C LEU A 201 -18.66 3.95 -12.81
N ILE A 202 -19.82 4.12 -12.17
CA ILE A 202 -20.96 3.22 -12.32
C ILE A 202 -21.42 3.19 -13.79
N GLU A 203 -21.62 4.36 -14.40
CA GLU A 203 -22.01 4.48 -15.80
C GLU A 203 -20.99 3.82 -16.75
N ARG A 204 -19.68 4.04 -16.51
CA ARG A 204 -18.62 3.38 -17.26
C ARG A 204 -18.66 1.86 -17.11
N CYS A 205 -18.84 1.35 -15.90
CA CYS A 205 -18.95 -0.10 -15.66
C CYS A 205 -20.14 -0.72 -16.41
N LEU A 206 -21.30 -0.04 -16.41
CA LEU A 206 -22.44 -0.47 -17.21
C LEU A 206 -22.08 -0.49 -18.69
N SER A 207 -21.50 0.58 -19.24
CA SER A 207 -21.11 0.62 -20.66
C SER A 207 -20.15 -0.50 -21.08
N LEU A 208 -19.33 -1.00 -20.15
CA LEU A 208 -18.35 -2.07 -20.37
C LEU A 208 -18.88 -3.48 -20.08
N SER A 209 -20.14 -3.64 -19.69
CA SER A 209 -20.66 -4.97 -19.31
C SER A 209 -20.81 -5.94 -20.49
N GLY A 210 -20.66 -5.46 -21.73
CA GLY A 210 -20.90 -6.24 -22.95
C GLY A 210 -22.38 -6.53 -23.25
N GLU A 211 -23.29 -6.04 -22.40
CA GLU A 211 -24.74 -6.20 -22.57
C GLU A 211 -25.32 -4.99 -23.30
N ILE A 212 -26.28 -5.22 -24.19
CA ILE A 212 -26.96 -4.14 -24.89
C ILE A 212 -28.17 -3.70 -24.05
N PHE A 213 -28.01 -2.63 -23.27
CA PHE A 213 -29.12 -1.94 -22.64
C PHE A 213 -29.47 -0.64 -23.37
N PRO A 214 -30.76 -0.28 -23.44
CA PRO A 214 -31.16 1.06 -23.82
C PRO A 214 -30.46 2.09 -22.93
N LYS A 215 -29.85 3.11 -23.55
CA LYS A 215 -29.08 4.16 -22.85
C LYS A 215 -29.80 4.71 -21.61
N ARG A 216 -31.10 5.01 -21.75
CA ARG A 216 -31.92 5.55 -20.67
C ARG A 216 -32.16 4.55 -19.52
N GLU A 217 -32.24 3.26 -19.78
CA GLU A 217 -32.35 2.24 -18.73
C GLU A 217 -31.06 2.16 -17.90
N ALA A 218 -29.90 2.24 -18.57
CA ALA A 218 -28.59 2.26 -17.90
C ALA A 218 -28.38 3.54 -17.08
N GLU A 219 -28.74 4.71 -17.61
CA GLU A 219 -28.67 5.99 -16.89
C GLU A 219 -29.50 5.97 -15.59
N VAL A 220 -30.72 5.42 -15.64
CA VAL A 220 -31.57 5.23 -14.45
C VAL A 220 -30.95 4.22 -13.49
N ALA A 221 -30.50 3.06 -13.98
CA ALA A 221 -29.90 2.03 -13.14
C ALA A 221 -28.64 2.54 -12.41
N ALA A 222 -27.80 3.32 -13.09
CA ALA A 222 -26.60 3.92 -12.51
C ALA A 222 -26.92 4.80 -11.31
N ARG A 223 -27.96 5.62 -11.42
CA ARG A 223 -28.40 6.52 -10.33
C ARG A 223 -29.06 5.77 -9.19
N ILE A 224 -29.77 4.67 -9.47
CA ILE A 224 -30.29 3.80 -8.40
C ILE A 224 -29.12 3.19 -7.63
N ILE A 225 -28.11 2.64 -8.32
CA ILE A 225 -26.89 2.08 -7.69
C ILE A 225 -26.17 3.14 -6.85
N TYR A 226 -26.09 4.37 -7.35
CA TYR A 226 -25.53 5.52 -6.65
C TYR A 226 -26.38 6.00 -5.45
N GLY A 227 -27.62 5.54 -5.32
CA GLY A 227 -28.51 5.84 -4.20
C GLY A 227 -29.44 7.04 -4.38
N VAL A 228 -29.70 7.48 -5.62
CA VAL A 228 -30.63 8.60 -5.91
C VAL A 228 -32.09 8.12 -5.85
N SER A 229 -32.99 8.93 -5.29
CA SER A 229 -34.44 8.64 -5.28
C SER A 229 -35.07 8.75 -6.67
N ALA A 230 -36.27 8.21 -6.86
CA ALA A 230 -36.96 8.29 -8.15
C ALA A 230 -37.25 9.74 -8.58
N GLU A 231 -37.61 10.61 -7.63
CA GLU A 231 -37.79 12.04 -7.83
C GLU A 231 -36.47 12.71 -8.23
N GLY A 232 -35.37 12.38 -7.54
CA GLY A 232 -34.05 12.92 -7.87
C GLY A 232 -33.58 12.49 -9.26
N ILE A 233 -33.82 11.24 -9.65
CA ILE A 233 -33.51 10.73 -11.00
C ILE A 233 -34.36 11.45 -12.05
N SER A 234 -35.65 11.65 -11.77
CA SER A 234 -36.57 12.37 -12.65
C SER A 234 -36.07 13.80 -12.93
N LEU A 235 -35.65 14.51 -11.88
CA LEU A 235 -35.06 15.85 -12.00
C LEU A 235 -33.73 15.84 -12.75
N ASP A 236 -32.82 14.94 -12.40
CA ASP A 236 -31.47 14.87 -12.97
C ASP A 236 -31.47 14.50 -14.47
N LEU A 237 -32.36 13.60 -14.88
CA LEU A 237 -32.47 13.15 -16.28
C LEU A 237 -33.49 13.94 -17.12
N GLY A 238 -34.27 14.83 -16.50
CA GLY A 238 -35.33 15.59 -17.17
C GLY A 238 -36.45 14.70 -17.74
N ILE A 239 -36.81 13.62 -17.03
CA ILE A 239 -37.86 12.66 -17.43
C ILE A 239 -38.93 12.54 -16.34
N GLY A 240 -40.15 12.12 -16.69
CA GLY A 240 -41.21 11.90 -15.71
C GLY A 240 -40.89 10.78 -14.70
N ILE A 241 -41.36 10.91 -13.46
CA ILE A 241 -41.16 9.90 -12.41
C ILE A 241 -41.70 8.51 -12.81
N GLU A 242 -42.83 8.46 -13.52
CA GLU A 242 -43.37 7.20 -14.06
C GLU A 242 -42.44 6.56 -15.07
N THR A 243 -41.75 7.37 -15.88
CA THR A 243 -40.72 6.91 -16.82
C THR A 243 -39.53 6.30 -16.09
N VAL A 244 -39.10 6.90 -14.97
CA VAL A 244 -38.05 6.32 -14.09
C VAL A 244 -38.48 4.96 -13.57
N ILE A 245 -39.72 4.84 -13.05
CA ILE A 245 -40.26 3.58 -12.52
C ILE A 245 -40.33 2.51 -13.63
N CYS A 246 -40.74 2.89 -14.83
CA CYS A 246 -40.80 2.01 -16.00
C CYS A 246 -39.40 1.50 -16.38
N TYR A 247 -38.42 2.39 -16.51
CA TYR A 247 -37.03 2.00 -16.82
C TYR A 247 -36.42 1.11 -15.74
N ARG A 248 -36.64 1.42 -14.45
CA ARG A 248 -36.23 0.54 -13.35
C ARG A 248 -36.84 -0.85 -13.48
N ARG A 249 -38.15 -0.95 -13.72
CA ARG A 249 -38.85 -2.23 -13.84
C ARG A 249 -38.30 -3.06 -15.01
N ARG A 250 -38.07 -2.44 -16.17
CA ARG A 250 -37.50 -3.11 -17.34
C ARG A 250 -36.08 -3.61 -17.08
N PHE A 251 -35.26 -2.79 -16.43
CA PHE A 251 -33.90 -3.19 -16.03
C PHE A 251 -33.93 -4.39 -15.09
N TYR A 252 -34.78 -4.33 -14.06
CA TYR A 252 -34.93 -5.39 -13.05
C TYR A 252 -35.40 -6.70 -13.69
N GLN A 253 -36.41 -6.63 -14.58
CA GLN A 253 -36.90 -7.79 -15.31
C GLN A 253 -35.84 -8.41 -16.22
N ARG A 254 -35.06 -7.59 -16.92
CA ARG A 254 -33.99 -8.05 -17.83
C ARG A 254 -32.94 -8.88 -17.10
N PHE A 255 -32.50 -8.41 -15.92
CA PHE A 255 -31.44 -9.05 -15.14
C PHE A 255 -31.96 -9.97 -14.03
N ARG A 256 -33.27 -10.22 -13.99
CA ARG A 256 -33.94 -11.01 -12.93
C ARG A 256 -33.60 -10.52 -11.52
N ILE A 257 -33.49 -9.20 -11.38
CA ILE A 257 -33.26 -8.52 -10.11
C ILE A 257 -34.61 -8.22 -9.47
N SER A 258 -34.78 -8.66 -8.23
CA SER A 258 -36.02 -8.53 -7.47
C SER A 258 -35.98 -7.38 -6.47
N CYS A 259 -34.78 -6.94 -6.07
CA CYS A 259 -34.61 -5.90 -5.07
C CYS A 259 -33.33 -5.07 -5.25
N PHE A 260 -33.25 -3.96 -4.51
CA PHE A 260 -32.06 -3.10 -4.52
C PHE A 260 -30.79 -3.84 -4.08
N ARG A 261 -30.87 -4.73 -3.08
CA ARG A 261 -29.72 -5.53 -2.64
C ARG A 261 -29.16 -6.38 -3.78
N GLU A 262 -30.02 -7.04 -4.54
CA GLU A 262 -29.61 -7.84 -5.70
C GLU A 262 -29.00 -6.97 -6.80
N LEU A 263 -29.53 -5.77 -7.03
CA LEU A 263 -28.92 -4.80 -7.96
C LEU A 263 -27.50 -4.45 -7.56
N VAL A 264 -27.27 -4.17 -6.28
CA VAL A 264 -25.93 -3.82 -5.76
C VAL A 264 -24.97 -5.01 -5.87
N VAL A 265 -25.41 -6.23 -5.51
CA VAL A 265 -24.58 -7.43 -5.66
C VAL A 265 -24.22 -7.68 -7.11
N TRP A 266 -25.20 -7.65 -8.01
CA TRP A 266 -24.99 -7.77 -9.46
C TRP A 266 -24.00 -6.71 -9.99
N TYR A 267 -24.14 -5.47 -9.53
CA TYR A 267 -23.24 -4.39 -9.93
C TYR A 267 -21.81 -4.61 -9.41
N LEU A 268 -21.63 -5.07 -8.17
CA LEU A 268 -20.30 -5.34 -7.61
C LEU A 268 -19.61 -6.52 -8.31
N GLU A 269 -20.35 -7.54 -8.71
CA GLU A 269 -19.84 -8.63 -9.55
C GLU A 269 -19.44 -8.14 -10.94
N LEU A 270 -20.27 -7.27 -11.55
CA LEU A 270 -19.92 -6.59 -12.80
C LEU A 270 -18.64 -5.77 -12.63
N TYR A 271 -18.56 -4.91 -11.61
CA TYR A 271 -17.39 -4.10 -11.30
C TYR A 271 -16.14 -4.98 -11.15
N GLY A 272 -16.22 -6.10 -10.42
CA GLY A 272 -15.13 -7.05 -10.28
C GLY A 272 -14.63 -7.62 -11.61
N ARG A 273 -15.54 -7.91 -12.55
CA ARG A 273 -15.19 -8.40 -13.90
C ARG A 273 -14.55 -7.34 -14.79
N VAL A 274 -15.05 -6.10 -14.75
CA VAL A 274 -14.58 -5.02 -15.63
C VAL A 274 -13.48 -4.15 -15.01
N ARG A 275 -13.09 -4.41 -13.74
CA ARG A 275 -12.16 -3.57 -12.96
C ARG A 275 -10.86 -3.27 -13.70
N GLY A 276 -10.29 -4.25 -14.40
CA GLY A 276 -9.06 -4.06 -15.20
C GLY A 276 -9.24 -3.06 -16.34
N LEU A 277 -10.39 -3.06 -17.03
CA LEU A 277 -10.71 -2.17 -18.16
C LEU A 277 -11.08 -0.76 -17.71
N VAL A 278 -11.47 -0.62 -16.45
CA VAL A 278 -11.90 0.64 -15.86
C VAL A 278 -10.71 1.42 -15.26
N ALA A 279 -9.61 0.73 -14.91
CA ALA A 279 -8.41 1.32 -14.33
C ALA A 279 -7.47 1.98 -15.38
N GLU A 280 -7.65 1.69 -16.67
CA GLU A 280 -6.70 2.11 -17.72
C GLU A 280 -6.83 3.57 -18.19
N HIS A 281 -7.80 4.37 -17.73
CA HIS A 281 -7.98 5.79 -18.08
C HIS A 281 -8.70 6.54 -16.97
#